data_AF-A0A4U9HPB7-F1
#
_entry.id   AF-A0A4U9HPB7-F1
#
_cell.length_a   1.000
_cell.length_b   1.000
_cell.length_c   1.000
_cell.angle_alpha   90.00
_cell.angle_beta   90.00
_cell.angle_gamma   90.00
#
_symmetry.space_group_name_H-M   'P 1'
#
loop_
_entity.id
_entity.type
_entity.pdbx_description
1 polymer ?
#
loop_
_entity_poly.entity_id
_entity_poly.type
_entity_poly.pdbx_seq_one_letter_code
_entity_poly.pdbx_strand_id
1 'polypeptide(L)'
;MFTGALTLGLVMAFFPAIAQRYMRRITGNDDIAFGHFGTLGYVLSGWIGGRVGKNSRSTEEMNLPKNLSFLRDSSISISLTMIVIYLIMAISAGQAYVESALSGGQNYLVYSIIQAITFAAGVFIILQGVRLILAEIVPAFTGFSEKLVPNARPALDCPVVYPYAPNAVLIGFLFSFLGGLVGLFLLGQLKLVLILPGVVPHFFTGATAGVFGNATGGRRGAMLGAFANGVLITFLPMLLLPVLGALGFANTTFSDADFGVLGIVLGNMARFMNKEAIMVAVVVIFALLVAHNLLGKRKGAPSGDGVKK
;
A
#
# COMPACT_ATOMS: atom_id res chain seq x y z
N MET A 1 18.12 15.80 13.82
CA MET A 1 18.59 14.50 13.25
C MET A 1 18.29 13.33 14.18
N PHE A 2 18.80 13.32 15.42
CA PHE A 2 18.57 12.24 16.40
C PHE A 2 17.10 11.84 16.57
N THR A 3 16.22 12.79 16.92
CA THR A 3 14.77 12.52 17.10
C THR A 3 14.12 11.92 15.86
N GLY A 4 14.53 12.37 14.66
CA GLY A 4 14.02 11.85 13.40
C GLY A 4 14.46 10.40 13.16
N ALA A 5 15.74 10.08 13.40
CA ALA A 5 16.26 8.73 13.27
C ALA A 5 15.58 7.75 14.24
N LEU A 6 15.39 8.16 15.50
CA LEU A 6 14.72 7.33 16.50
C LEU A 6 13.24 7.11 16.15
N THR A 7 12.55 8.16 15.71
CA THR A 7 11.14 8.06 15.28
C THR A 7 11.01 7.14 14.06
N LEU A 8 11.88 7.28 13.08
CA LEU A 8 11.89 6.43 11.89
C LEU A 8 12.15 4.97 12.26
N GLY A 9 13.14 4.68 13.11
CA GLY A 9 13.43 3.33 13.58
C GLY A 9 12.25 2.69 14.33
N LEU A 10 11.57 3.45 15.19
CA LEU A 10 10.36 3.00 15.87
C LEU A 10 9.24 2.66 14.88
N VAL A 11 9.02 3.53 13.90
CA VAL A 11 8.03 3.37 12.86
C VAL A 11 8.30 2.14 11.99
N MET A 12 9.56 1.94 11.58
CA MET A 12 9.99 0.80 10.77
C MET A 12 9.91 -0.54 11.52
N ALA A 13 9.80 -0.54 12.85
CA ALA A 13 9.51 -1.74 13.64
C ALA A 13 8.00 -1.91 13.91
N PHE A 14 7.32 -0.81 14.24
CA PHE A 14 5.91 -0.82 14.66
C PHE A 14 4.95 -1.12 13.51
N PHE A 15 5.15 -0.53 12.34
CA PHE A 15 4.25 -0.73 11.21
C PHE A 15 4.24 -2.18 10.68
N PRO A 16 5.39 -2.83 10.43
CA PRO A 16 5.38 -4.25 10.09
C PRO A 16 4.67 -5.10 11.14
N ALA A 17 4.85 -4.80 12.43
CA ALA A 17 4.20 -5.54 13.51
C ALA A 17 2.66 -5.46 13.47
N ILE A 18 2.08 -4.28 13.23
CA ILE A 18 0.61 -4.14 13.12
C ILE A 18 0.06 -4.75 11.82
N ALA A 19 0.85 -4.73 10.74
CA ALA A 19 0.49 -5.34 9.47
C ALA A 19 0.51 -6.88 9.54
N GLN A 20 1.33 -7.46 10.43
CA GLN A 20 1.65 -8.89 10.41
C GLN A 20 0.44 -9.81 10.53
N ARG A 21 -0.61 -9.41 11.26
CA ARG A 21 -1.83 -10.21 11.37
C ARG A 21 -2.54 -10.39 10.02
N TYR A 22 -2.41 -9.41 9.13
CA TYR A 22 -2.97 -9.45 7.78
C TYR A 22 -2.02 -10.19 6.85
N MET A 23 -0.71 -9.98 6.98
CA MET A 23 0.30 -10.73 6.23
C MET A 23 0.12 -12.24 6.39
N ARG A 24 -0.05 -12.73 7.63
CA ARG A 24 -0.32 -14.15 7.87
C ARG A 24 -1.54 -14.69 7.11
N ARG A 25 -2.57 -13.85 6.91
CA ARG A 25 -3.77 -14.24 6.13
C ARG A 25 -3.52 -14.19 4.63
N ILE A 26 -2.66 -13.29 4.16
CA ILE A 26 -2.30 -13.15 2.75
C ILE A 26 -1.37 -14.28 2.33
N THR A 27 -0.33 -14.54 3.11
CA THR A 27 0.73 -15.49 2.76
C THR A 27 0.45 -16.92 3.21
N GLY A 28 -0.41 -17.10 4.22
CA GLY A 28 -0.68 -18.41 4.83
C GLY A 28 0.41 -18.92 5.76
N ASN A 29 1.50 -18.17 5.93
CA ASN A 29 2.64 -18.49 6.80
C ASN A 29 3.08 -17.22 7.57
N ASP A 30 4.22 -17.30 8.26
CA ASP A 30 4.72 -16.17 9.07
C ASP A 30 6.18 -15.82 8.74
N ASP A 31 6.60 -16.10 7.50
CA ASP A 31 8.00 -16.07 7.07
C ASP A 31 8.47 -14.68 6.65
N ILE A 32 7.54 -13.83 6.19
CA ILE A 32 7.82 -12.47 5.73
C ILE A 32 6.96 -11.45 6.48
N ALA A 33 7.50 -10.25 6.63
CA ALA A 33 6.80 -9.08 7.14
C ALA A 33 6.62 -8.04 6.04
N PHE A 34 5.83 -7.01 6.35
CA PHE A 34 5.47 -5.98 5.39
C PHE A 34 6.10 -4.64 5.76
N GLY A 35 6.99 -4.13 4.93
CA GLY A 35 7.78 -2.92 5.16
C GLY A 35 7.57 -1.87 4.09
N HIS A 36 6.54 -1.03 4.27
CA HIS A 36 6.27 0.13 3.42
C HIS A 36 5.55 1.23 4.23
N PHE A 37 5.68 2.49 3.82
CA PHE A 37 5.12 3.66 4.52
C PHE A 37 3.63 3.93 4.24
N GLY A 38 2.87 2.89 3.86
CA GLY A 38 1.42 2.95 3.64
C GLY A 38 0.62 2.04 4.58
N THR A 39 1.26 1.52 5.62
CA THR A 39 0.75 0.45 6.48
C THR A 39 -0.58 0.80 7.13
N LEU A 40 -0.79 2.03 7.57
CA LEU A 40 -2.06 2.47 8.17
C LEU A 40 -3.21 2.37 7.17
N GLY A 41 -2.97 2.70 5.90
CA GLY A 41 -3.94 2.53 4.82
C GLY A 41 -4.27 1.05 4.56
N TYR A 42 -3.26 0.18 4.60
CA TYR A 42 -3.42 -1.25 4.37
C TYR A 42 -4.15 -1.93 5.53
N VAL A 43 -3.80 -1.57 6.77
CA VAL A 43 -4.48 -2.02 7.99
C VAL A 43 -5.92 -1.52 8.03
N LEU A 44 -6.18 -0.27 7.64
CA LEU A 44 -7.54 0.26 7.48
C LEU A 44 -8.32 -0.59 6.49
N SER A 45 -7.76 -0.86 5.31
CA SER A 45 -8.40 -1.69 4.29
C SER A 45 -8.73 -3.09 4.80
N GLY A 46 -7.77 -3.77 5.44
CA GLY A 46 -8.00 -5.09 6.02
C GLY A 46 -9.00 -5.06 7.20
N TRP A 47 -9.05 -3.98 7.96
CA TRP A 47 -10.06 -3.82 9.00
C TRP A 47 -11.47 -3.64 8.41
N ILE A 48 -11.62 -2.78 7.41
CA ILE A 48 -12.89 -2.60 6.68
C ILE A 48 -13.33 -3.92 6.06
N GLY A 49 -12.42 -4.63 5.38
CA GLY A 49 -12.68 -5.93 4.78
C GLY A 49 -13.25 -6.93 5.79
N GLY A 50 -12.64 -7.05 6.97
CA GLY A 50 -13.15 -7.90 8.04
C GLY A 50 -14.54 -7.52 8.58
N ARG A 51 -15.00 -6.28 8.37
CA ARG A 51 -16.32 -5.80 8.81
C ARG A 51 -17.40 -5.95 7.75
N VAL A 52 -17.09 -5.64 6.50
CA VAL A 52 -18.07 -5.55 5.40
C VAL A 52 -18.10 -6.81 4.52
N GLY A 53 -17.06 -7.64 4.59
CA GLY A 53 -16.83 -8.76 3.70
C GLY A 53 -17.27 -10.12 4.23
N LYS A 54 -18.05 -10.18 5.32
CA LYS A 54 -18.55 -11.46 5.86
C LYS A 54 -19.26 -12.25 4.74
N ASN A 55 -18.80 -13.49 4.50
CA ASN A 55 -19.27 -14.40 3.42
C ASN A 55 -18.96 -13.97 1.98
N SER A 56 -18.12 -12.95 1.76
CA SER A 56 -17.67 -12.60 0.42
C SER A 56 -16.57 -13.56 -0.03
N ARG A 57 -16.74 -14.16 -1.21
CA ARG A 57 -15.67 -14.97 -1.83
C ARG A 57 -14.46 -14.10 -2.20
N SER A 58 -13.30 -14.72 -2.27
CA SER A 58 -12.07 -14.08 -2.73
C SER A 58 -12.23 -13.53 -4.15
N THR A 59 -11.50 -12.47 -4.47
CA THR A 59 -11.28 -12.00 -5.85
C THR A 59 -10.67 -13.11 -6.72
N GLU A 60 -9.85 -13.96 -6.12
CA GLU A 60 -9.15 -15.05 -6.82
C GLU A 60 -10.07 -16.25 -7.13
N GLU A 61 -11.26 -16.31 -6.52
CA GLU A 61 -12.27 -17.36 -6.78
C GLU A 61 -13.33 -16.91 -7.82
N MET A 62 -13.00 -15.95 -8.68
CA MET A 62 -13.91 -15.46 -9.72
C MET A 62 -14.14 -16.49 -10.82
N ASN A 63 -15.30 -17.16 -10.77
CA ASN A 63 -15.78 -18.02 -11.83
C ASN A 63 -16.39 -17.19 -12.96
N LEU A 64 -15.60 -16.98 -14.02
CA LEU A 64 -16.06 -16.37 -15.26
C LEU A 64 -16.68 -17.43 -16.19
N PRO A 65 -17.72 -17.05 -16.98
CA PRO A 65 -18.28 -17.92 -18.01
C PRO A 65 -17.23 -18.28 -19.07
N LYS A 66 -17.43 -19.39 -19.79
CA LYS A 66 -16.41 -19.97 -20.70
C LYS A 66 -15.87 -18.99 -21.76
N ASN A 67 -16.71 -18.08 -22.27
CA ASN A 67 -16.31 -17.05 -23.23
C ASN A 67 -15.43 -15.93 -22.63
N LEU A 68 -15.40 -15.79 -21.31
CA LEU A 68 -14.58 -14.83 -20.57
C LEU A 68 -13.46 -15.51 -19.77
N SER A 69 -13.21 -16.79 -20.00
CA SER A 69 -12.19 -17.54 -19.24
C SER A 69 -10.78 -17.01 -19.45
N PHE A 70 -10.51 -16.33 -20.57
CA PHE A 70 -9.22 -15.69 -20.83
C PHE A 70 -8.92 -14.55 -19.86
N LEU A 71 -9.94 -13.92 -19.26
CA LEU A 71 -9.77 -12.91 -18.21
C LEU A 71 -9.33 -13.52 -16.87
N ARG A 72 -9.22 -14.85 -16.76
CA ARG A 72 -8.57 -15.50 -15.61
C ARG A 72 -7.05 -15.31 -15.64
N ASP A 73 -6.47 -15.05 -16.82
CA ASP A 73 -5.08 -14.62 -16.89
C ASP A 73 -5.01 -13.17 -16.38
N SER A 74 -4.32 -12.99 -15.25
CA SER A 74 -4.19 -11.67 -14.62
C SER A 74 -3.54 -10.65 -15.54
N SER A 75 -2.61 -11.05 -16.40
CA SER A 75 -1.92 -10.14 -17.33
C SER A 75 -2.89 -9.64 -18.40
N ILE A 76 -3.73 -10.52 -18.94
CA ILE A 76 -4.76 -10.13 -19.91
C ILE A 76 -5.82 -9.24 -19.24
N SER A 77 -6.28 -9.61 -18.04
CA SER A 77 -7.27 -8.82 -17.30
C SER A 77 -6.76 -7.41 -16.97
N ILE A 78 -5.50 -7.28 -16.53
CA ILE A 78 -4.86 -5.99 -16.25
C ILE A 78 -4.76 -5.17 -17.53
N SER A 79 -4.28 -5.75 -18.63
CA SER A 79 -4.15 -5.06 -19.92
C SER A 79 -5.49 -4.51 -20.42
N LEU A 80 -6.53 -5.35 -20.46
CA LEU A 80 -7.85 -4.92 -20.93
C LEU A 80 -8.43 -3.80 -20.05
N THR A 81 -8.26 -3.92 -18.73
CA THR A 81 -8.74 -2.91 -17.79
C THR A 81 -8.01 -1.58 -17.98
N MET A 82 -6.68 -1.62 -18.18
CA MET A 82 -5.90 -0.41 -18.43
C MET A 82 -6.24 0.22 -19.77
N ILE A 83 -6.52 -0.59 -20.81
CA ILE A 83 -6.95 -0.06 -22.11
C ILE A 83 -8.20 0.80 -21.92
N VAL A 84 -9.19 0.31 -21.19
CA VAL A 84 -10.41 1.09 -20.91
C VAL A 84 -10.08 2.41 -20.19
N ILE A 85 -9.24 2.38 -19.15
CA ILE A 85 -8.87 3.60 -18.40
C ILE A 85 -8.13 4.60 -19.28
N TYR A 86 -7.07 4.17 -19.97
CA TYR A 86 -6.27 5.04 -20.82
C TYR A 86 -7.09 5.63 -21.96
N LEU A 87 -8.02 4.87 -22.55
CA LEU A 87 -8.94 5.39 -23.55
C LEU A 87 -9.87 6.47 -22.97
N ILE A 88 -10.48 6.23 -21.81
CA ILE A 88 -11.32 7.25 -21.15
C ILE A 88 -10.50 8.52 -20.86
N MET A 89 -9.28 8.37 -20.33
CA MET A 89 -8.40 9.51 -20.03
C MET A 89 -8.02 10.27 -21.30
N ALA A 90 -7.64 9.58 -22.38
CA ALA A 90 -7.21 10.22 -23.61
C ALA A 90 -8.37 10.90 -24.36
N ILE A 91 -9.57 10.30 -24.35
CA ILE A 91 -10.79 10.94 -24.85
C ILE A 91 -11.11 12.19 -24.02
N SER A 92 -11.02 12.11 -22.69
CA SER A 92 -11.30 13.23 -21.79
C SER A 92 -10.29 14.37 -21.92
N ALA A 93 -9.01 14.04 -22.13
CA ALA A 93 -7.95 15.02 -22.38
C ALA A 93 -8.07 15.67 -23.77
N GLY A 94 -8.70 14.97 -24.72
CA GLY A 94 -8.93 15.43 -26.08
C GLY A 94 -7.80 15.09 -27.04
N GLN A 95 -8.18 14.74 -28.27
CA GLN A 95 -7.26 14.30 -29.33
C GLN A 95 -6.12 15.30 -29.54
N ALA A 96 -6.44 16.58 -29.74
CA ALA A 96 -5.45 17.61 -30.06
C ALA A 96 -4.36 17.72 -28.99
N TYR A 97 -4.72 17.61 -27.70
CA TYR A 97 -3.76 17.68 -26.60
C TYR A 97 -2.86 16.44 -26.58
N VAL A 98 -3.45 15.24 -26.68
CA VAL A 98 -2.68 13.99 -26.64
C VAL A 98 -1.72 13.90 -27.83
N GLU A 99 -2.18 14.24 -29.05
CA GLU A 99 -1.37 14.11 -30.27
C GLU A 99 -0.22 15.11 -30.33
N SER A 100 -0.44 16.34 -29.85
CA SER A 100 0.58 17.39 -29.87
C SER A 100 1.55 17.34 -28.69
N ALA A 101 1.10 16.94 -27.50
CA ALA A 101 1.90 17.06 -26.27
C ALA A 101 2.41 15.72 -25.72
N LEU A 102 1.78 14.59 -26.03
CA LEU A 102 2.07 13.31 -25.35
C LEU A 102 2.48 12.18 -26.30
N SER A 103 1.80 12.03 -27.44
CA SER A 103 1.97 10.86 -28.31
C SER A 103 3.08 11.00 -29.35
N GLY A 104 3.67 12.19 -29.48
CA GLY A 104 4.65 12.49 -30.53
C GLY A 104 4.05 12.41 -31.94
N GLY A 105 2.79 12.85 -32.11
CA GLY A 105 2.08 12.83 -33.39
C GLY A 105 1.43 11.49 -33.76
N GLN A 106 1.50 10.47 -32.90
CA GLN A 106 0.72 9.24 -33.09
C GLN A 106 -0.75 9.45 -32.77
N ASN A 107 -1.64 8.67 -33.39
CA ASN A 107 -3.07 8.72 -33.08
C ASN A 107 -3.33 8.50 -31.57
N TYR A 108 -4.16 9.36 -30.97
CA TYR A 108 -4.37 9.36 -29.52
C TYR A 108 -4.91 8.03 -28.96
N LEU A 109 -5.74 7.30 -29.71
CA LEU A 109 -6.28 6.00 -29.29
C LEU A 109 -5.22 4.91 -29.35
N VAL A 110 -4.44 4.87 -30.44
CA VAL A 110 -3.34 3.92 -30.61
C VAL A 110 -2.31 4.12 -29.51
N TYR A 111 -1.91 5.37 -29.26
CA TYR A 111 -1.00 5.72 -28.16
C TYR A 111 -1.53 5.22 -26.81
N SER A 112 -2.81 5.43 -26.54
CA SER A 112 -3.45 4.99 -25.29
C SER A 112 -3.45 3.48 -25.11
N ILE A 113 -3.70 2.73 -26.19
CA ILE A 113 -3.62 1.25 -26.17
C ILE A 113 -2.19 0.80 -25.89
N ILE A 114 -1.20 1.43 -26.54
CA ILE A 114 0.22 1.13 -26.31
C ILE A 114 0.57 1.40 -24.83
N GLN A 115 0.22 2.56 -24.29
CA GLN A 115 0.48 2.90 -22.88
C GLN A 115 -0.17 1.91 -21.91
N ALA A 116 -1.40 1.48 -22.18
CA ALA A 116 -2.08 0.48 -21.36
C ALA A 116 -1.39 -0.88 -21.38
N ILE A 117 -0.94 -1.35 -22.56
CA ILE A 117 -0.19 -2.60 -22.70
C ILE A 117 1.18 -2.48 -22.01
N THR A 118 1.88 -1.34 -22.17
CA THR A 118 3.15 -1.06 -21.49
C THR A 118 2.99 -1.09 -19.97
N PHE A 119 1.90 -0.52 -19.44
CA PHE A 119 1.59 -0.61 -18.02
C PHE A 119 1.43 -2.07 -17.58
N ALA A 120 0.63 -2.86 -18.30
CA ALA A 120 0.42 -4.27 -17.98
C ALA A 120 1.72 -5.09 -18.05
N ALA A 121 2.58 -4.81 -19.02
CA ALA A 121 3.91 -5.40 -19.11
C ALA A 121 4.79 -5.03 -17.90
N GLY A 122 4.74 -3.77 -17.46
CA GLY A 122 5.40 -3.33 -16.23
C GLY A 122 4.92 -4.10 -14.99
N VAL A 123 3.60 -4.29 -14.83
CA VAL A 123 3.05 -5.11 -13.75
C VAL A 123 3.52 -6.56 -13.84
N PHE A 124 3.53 -7.14 -15.04
CA PHE A 124 4.04 -8.50 -15.23
C PHE A 124 5.51 -8.63 -14.80
N ILE A 125 6.37 -7.69 -15.20
CA ILE A 125 7.78 -7.65 -14.78
C ILE A 125 7.89 -7.54 -13.26
N ILE A 126 7.08 -6.70 -12.61
CA ILE A 126 7.03 -6.60 -11.14
C ILE A 126 6.67 -7.95 -10.52
N LEU A 127 5.63 -8.63 -11.02
CA LEU A 127 5.20 -9.93 -10.49
C LEU A 127 6.29 -10.99 -10.61
N GLN A 128 7.03 -11.03 -11.72
CA GLN A 128 8.16 -11.96 -11.90
C GLN A 128 9.33 -11.60 -10.98
N GLY A 129 9.69 -10.31 -10.91
CA GLY A 129 10.78 -9.83 -10.06
C GLY A 129 10.53 -10.09 -8.58
N VAL A 130 9.32 -9.86 -8.09
CA VAL A 130 8.95 -10.13 -6.70
C VAL A 130 9.07 -11.61 -6.36
N ARG A 131 8.60 -12.50 -7.26
CA ARG A 131 8.72 -13.96 -7.05
C ARG A 131 10.18 -14.40 -6.95
N LEU A 132 11.03 -13.88 -7.83
CA LEU A 132 12.47 -14.12 -7.79
C LEU A 132 13.08 -13.64 -6.47
N ILE A 133 12.80 -12.40 -6.07
CA ILE A 133 13.32 -11.83 -4.82
C ILE A 133 12.87 -12.63 -3.61
N LEU A 134 11.60 -13.05 -3.55
CA LEU A 134 11.08 -13.86 -2.46
C LEU A 134 11.78 -15.23 -2.36
N ALA A 135 12.07 -15.86 -3.50
CA ALA A 135 12.75 -17.15 -3.55
C ALA A 135 14.18 -17.08 -2.98
N GLU A 136 14.85 -15.93 -3.08
CA GLU A 136 16.23 -15.76 -2.63
C GLU A 136 16.34 -15.10 -1.25
N ILE A 137 15.55 -14.05 -0.97
CA ILE A 137 15.63 -13.31 0.28
C ILE A 137 15.12 -14.14 1.46
N VAL A 138 14.04 -14.91 1.29
CA VAL A 138 13.48 -15.67 2.41
C VAL A 138 14.48 -16.71 2.93
N PRO A 139 15.10 -17.57 2.09
CA PRO A 139 16.16 -18.47 2.54
C PRO A 139 17.44 -17.76 3.01
N ALA A 140 17.81 -16.62 2.40
CA ALA A 140 18.97 -15.86 2.87
C ALA A 140 18.75 -15.30 4.30
N PHE A 141 17.52 -14.87 4.61
CA PHE A 141 17.21 -14.24 5.89
C PHE A 141 17.10 -15.24 7.05
N THR A 142 16.81 -16.53 6.79
CA THR A 142 16.83 -17.54 7.84
C THR A 142 18.20 -17.63 8.49
N GLY A 143 19.28 -17.61 7.70
CA GLY A 143 20.67 -17.59 8.23
C GLY A 143 21.00 -16.35 9.09
N PHE A 144 20.41 -15.19 8.79
CA PHE A 144 20.51 -14.01 9.65
C PHE A 144 19.69 -14.14 10.93
N SER A 145 18.48 -14.68 10.82
CA SER A 145 17.57 -14.86 11.96
C SER A 145 18.11 -15.87 12.98
N GLU A 146 18.82 -16.90 12.52
CA GLU A 146 19.43 -17.92 13.40
C GLU A 146 20.63 -17.40 14.20
N LYS A 147 21.39 -16.44 13.64
CA LYS A 147 22.65 -15.97 14.25
C LYS A 147 22.54 -14.62 14.95
N LEU A 148 21.81 -13.65 14.39
CA LEU A 148 21.86 -12.26 14.85
C LEU A 148 20.61 -11.85 15.62
N VAL A 149 19.43 -12.13 15.07
CA VAL A 149 18.14 -11.74 15.67
C VAL A 149 17.13 -12.89 15.57
N PRO A 150 17.02 -13.73 16.62
CA PRO A 150 16.09 -14.86 16.64
C PRO A 150 14.66 -14.43 16.35
N ASN A 151 13.97 -15.18 15.48
CA ASN A 151 12.60 -14.94 15.02
C ASN A 151 12.41 -13.65 14.19
N ALA A 152 13.48 -13.02 13.72
CA ALA A 152 13.35 -11.88 12.81
C ALA A 152 12.75 -12.31 11.47
N ARG A 153 11.92 -11.43 10.91
CA ARG A 153 11.30 -11.61 9.59
C ARG A 153 11.73 -10.45 8.69
N PRO A 154 12.13 -10.73 7.43
CA PRO A 154 12.42 -9.66 6.51
C PRO A 154 11.13 -8.90 6.20
N ALA A 155 11.13 -7.59 6.46
CA ALA A 155 10.05 -6.71 6.05
C ALA A 155 10.30 -6.22 4.62
N LEU A 156 9.39 -6.55 3.70
CA LEU A 156 9.56 -6.31 2.27
C LEU A 156 8.54 -5.30 1.73
N ASP A 157 8.90 -4.67 0.62
CA ASP A 157 8.14 -3.60 -0.02
C ASP A 157 6.75 -4.08 -0.49
N CYS A 158 5.84 -3.14 -0.72
CA CYS A 158 4.45 -3.34 -1.02
C CYS A 158 4.12 -4.32 -2.16
N PRO A 159 4.94 -4.48 -3.23
CA PRO A 159 4.66 -5.47 -4.27
C PRO A 159 4.80 -6.91 -3.80
N VAL A 160 5.38 -7.16 -2.62
CA VAL A 160 5.56 -8.50 -2.05
C VAL A 160 4.24 -9.27 -1.93
N VAL A 161 3.11 -8.58 -1.75
CA VAL A 161 1.79 -9.20 -1.62
C VAL A 161 1.09 -9.46 -2.96
N TYR A 162 1.60 -8.90 -4.07
CA TYR A 162 0.91 -8.95 -5.36
C TYR A 162 0.82 -10.36 -5.95
N PRO A 163 1.85 -11.22 -5.86
CA PRO A 163 1.75 -12.59 -6.35
C PRO A 163 0.69 -13.45 -5.65
N TYR A 164 0.30 -13.08 -4.41
CA TYR A 164 -0.66 -13.84 -3.60
C TYR A 164 -2.13 -13.57 -3.98
N ALA A 165 -2.44 -12.38 -4.49
CA ALA A 165 -3.79 -12.05 -4.96
C ALA A 165 -3.76 -11.07 -6.15
N PRO A 166 -3.35 -11.52 -7.35
CA PRO A 166 -3.19 -10.64 -8.52
C PRO A 166 -4.49 -9.96 -8.97
N ASN A 167 -5.66 -10.59 -8.81
CA ASN A 167 -6.93 -9.94 -9.16
C ASN A 167 -7.28 -8.85 -8.12
N ALA A 168 -6.96 -9.07 -6.84
CA ALA A 168 -7.13 -8.05 -5.80
C ALA A 168 -6.24 -6.82 -6.02
N VAL A 169 -5.05 -6.97 -6.61
CA VAL A 169 -4.17 -5.85 -7.00
C VAL A 169 -4.90 -4.90 -7.95
N LEU A 170 -5.49 -5.44 -9.02
CA LEU A 170 -6.19 -4.65 -10.01
C LEU A 170 -7.46 -4.00 -9.43
N ILE A 171 -8.28 -4.77 -8.72
CA ILE A 171 -9.50 -4.26 -8.08
C ILE A 171 -9.14 -3.18 -7.06
N GLY A 172 -8.08 -3.40 -6.28
CA GLY A 172 -7.57 -2.45 -5.30
C GLY A 172 -7.15 -1.14 -5.94
N PHE A 173 -6.37 -1.20 -7.03
CA PHE A 173 -6.00 -0.03 -7.81
C PHE A 173 -7.24 0.76 -8.27
N LEU A 174 -8.19 0.10 -8.92
CA LEU A 174 -9.39 0.76 -9.48
C LEU A 174 -10.21 1.46 -8.40
N PHE A 175 -10.50 0.77 -7.29
CA PHE A 175 -11.33 1.32 -6.24
C PHE A 175 -10.59 2.37 -5.40
N SER A 176 -9.28 2.22 -5.21
CA SER A 176 -8.46 3.29 -4.63
C SER A 176 -8.45 4.53 -5.52
N PHE A 177 -8.25 4.38 -6.82
CA PHE A 177 -8.28 5.49 -7.77
C PHE A 177 -9.65 6.17 -7.80
N LEU A 178 -10.74 5.38 -7.79
CA LEU A 178 -12.10 5.89 -7.63
C LEU A 178 -12.28 6.66 -6.31
N GLY A 179 -11.75 6.14 -5.21
CA GLY A 179 -11.73 6.84 -3.91
C GLY A 179 -10.97 8.16 -3.99
N GLY A 180 -9.88 8.20 -4.76
CA GLY A 180 -9.14 9.43 -5.07
C GLY A 180 -9.96 10.44 -5.86
N LEU A 181 -10.65 10.00 -6.93
CA LEU A 181 -11.52 10.87 -7.73
C LEU A 181 -12.68 11.43 -6.91
N VAL A 182 -13.32 10.59 -6.08
CA VAL A 182 -14.36 11.04 -5.14
C VAL A 182 -13.78 12.01 -4.12
N GLY A 183 -12.60 11.72 -3.58
CA GLY A 183 -11.88 12.61 -2.67
C GLY A 183 -11.58 13.97 -3.30
N LEU A 184 -11.07 14.01 -4.52
CA LEU A 184 -10.81 15.23 -5.28
C LEU A 184 -12.09 16.04 -5.48
N PHE A 185 -13.19 15.39 -5.87
CA PHE A 185 -14.49 16.05 -6.01
C PHE A 185 -14.95 16.67 -4.69
N LEU A 186 -14.86 15.94 -3.59
CA LEU A 186 -15.22 16.43 -2.25
C LEU A 186 -14.33 17.61 -1.82
N LEU A 187 -13.02 17.56 -2.05
CA LEU A 187 -12.11 18.67 -1.78
C LEU A 187 -12.52 19.93 -2.56
N GLY A 188 -12.91 19.77 -3.83
CA GLY A 188 -13.43 20.87 -4.66
C GLY A 188 -14.72 21.48 -4.12
N GLN A 189 -15.69 20.66 -3.70
CA GLN A 189 -16.93 21.14 -3.10
C GLN A 189 -16.68 21.88 -1.77
N LEU A 190 -15.73 21.40 -0.98
CA LEU A 190 -15.33 22.00 0.29
C LEU A 190 -14.40 23.22 0.13
N LYS A 191 -14.01 23.56 -1.11
CA LYS A 191 -13.04 24.64 -1.43
C LYS A 191 -11.70 24.47 -0.71
N LEU A 192 -11.26 23.22 -0.55
CA LEU A 192 -9.97 22.85 0.05
C LEU A 192 -8.90 22.70 -1.03
N VAL A 193 -7.64 22.52 -0.61
CA VAL A 193 -6.53 22.26 -1.55
C VAL A 193 -6.79 20.96 -2.29
N LEU A 194 -6.76 21.03 -3.62
CA LEU A 194 -7.03 19.90 -4.50
C LEU A 194 -5.82 18.97 -4.56
N ILE A 195 -6.03 17.70 -4.23
CA ILE A 195 -5.05 16.64 -4.40
C ILE A 195 -5.45 15.82 -5.62
N LEU A 196 -4.62 15.88 -6.67
CA LEU A 196 -4.86 15.13 -7.90
C LEU A 196 -4.50 13.65 -7.69
N PRO A 197 -5.43 12.71 -7.95
CA PRO A 197 -5.16 11.27 -7.83
C PRO A 197 -4.03 10.83 -8.77
N GLY A 198 -2.88 10.46 -8.19
CA GLY A 198 -1.75 9.95 -8.94
C GLY A 198 -1.89 8.45 -9.24
N VAL A 199 -1.64 8.04 -10.49
CA VAL A 199 -1.72 6.62 -10.89
C VAL A 199 -0.75 5.76 -10.08
N VAL A 200 0.48 6.24 -9.86
CA VAL A 200 1.51 5.48 -9.13
C VAL A 200 1.09 5.21 -7.67
N PRO A 201 0.72 6.21 -6.85
CA PRO A 201 0.22 5.95 -5.50
C PRO A 201 -1.00 5.04 -5.45
N HIS A 202 -2.01 5.29 -6.30
CA HIS A 202 -3.21 4.49 -6.30
C HIS A 202 -2.94 3.07 -6.78
N PHE A 203 -1.98 2.88 -7.70
CA PHE A 203 -1.56 1.55 -8.10
C PHE A 203 -0.85 0.85 -6.95
N PHE A 204 0.24 1.40 -6.42
CA PHE A 204 1.02 0.69 -5.41
C PHE A 204 0.26 0.54 -4.09
N THR A 205 -0.16 1.66 -3.49
CA THR A 205 -0.84 1.64 -2.20
C THR A 205 -2.26 1.10 -2.32
N GLY A 206 -2.97 1.41 -3.40
CA GLY A 206 -4.33 0.92 -3.62
C GLY A 206 -4.38 -0.57 -3.94
N ALA A 207 -3.44 -1.09 -4.74
CA ALA A 207 -3.33 -2.53 -4.96
C ALA A 207 -3.04 -3.27 -3.66
N THR A 208 -2.07 -2.81 -2.87
CA THR A 208 -1.76 -3.41 -1.57
C THR A 208 -2.96 -3.35 -0.63
N ALA A 209 -3.65 -2.21 -0.55
CA ALA A 209 -4.89 -2.10 0.20
C ALA A 209 -5.93 -3.11 -0.30
N GLY A 210 -6.08 -3.30 -1.61
CA GLY A 210 -6.95 -4.31 -2.21
C GLY A 210 -6.62 -5.72 -1.75
N VAL A 211 -5.35 -6.10 -1.73
CA VAL A 211 -4.89 -7.42 -1.25
C VAL A 211 -5.20 -7.62 0.25
N PHE A 212 -4.93 -6.61 1.09
CA PHE A 212 -5.26 -6.65 2.53
C PHE A 212 -6.77 -6.76 2.77
N GLY A 213 -7.57 -6.01 2.00
CA GLY A 213 -9.03 -6.07 2.03
C GLY A 213 -9.56 -7.43 1.57
N ASN A 214 -8.97 -8.00 0.51
CA ASN A 214 -9.34 -9.31 -0.01
C ASN A 214 -9.09 -10.43 1.00
N ALA A 215 -7.91 -10.43 1.66
CA ALA A 215 -7.53 -11.43 2.64
C ALA A 215 -8.43 -11.46 3.90
N THR A 216 -9.25 -10.44 4.10
CA THR A 216 -10.13 -10.33 5.27
C THR A 216 -11.61 -10.29 4.94
N GLY A 217 -11.97 -9.89 3.72
CA GLY A 217 -13.35 -9.66 3.32
C GLY A 217 -13.65 -9.97 1.86
N GLY A 218 -12.79 -10.74 1.17
CA GLY A 218 -12.96 -11.11 -0.22
C GLY A 218 -13.13 -9.91 -1.16
N ARG A 219 -13.90 -10.09 -2.25
CA ARG A 219 -14.20 -9.02 -3.23
C ARG A 219 -14.73 -7.74 -2.60
N ARG A 220 -15.66 -7.83 -1.65
CA ARG A 220 -16.23 -6.64 -0.97
C ARG A 220 -15.18 -5.91 -0.16
N GLY A 221 -14.33 -6.65 0.55
CA GLY A 221 -13.22 -6.09 1.31
C GLY A 221 -12.18 -5.43 0.42
N ALA A 222 -11.83 -6.05 -0.71
CA ALA A 222 -10.91 -5.47 -1.69
C ALA A 222 -11.42 -4.13 -2.22
N MET A 223 -12.69 -4.07 -2.63
CA MET A 223 -13.30 -2.85 -3.18
C MET A 223 -13.44 -1.74 -2.14
N LEU A 224 -14.11 -2.02 -1.02
CA LEU A 224 -14.44 -1.00 -0.02
C LEU A 224 -13.21 -0.58 0.80
N GLY A 225 -12.32 -1.53 1.10
CA GLY A 225 -11.08 -1.26 1.80
C GLY A 225 -10.12 -0.42 0.96
N ALA A 226 -9.95 -0.75 -0.33
CA ALA A 226 -9.10 0.05 -1.22
C ALA A 226 -9.72 1.43 -1.52
N PHE A 227 -11.04 1.53 -1.65
CA PHE A 227 -11.72 2.82 -1.77
C PHE A 227 -11.45 3.72 -0.57
N ALA A 228 -11.57 3.18 0.65
CA ALA A 228 -11.24 3.93 1.86
C ALA A 228 -9.77 4.35 1.92
N ASN A 229 -8.84 3.49 1.46
CA ASN A 229 -7.45 3.88 1.29
C ASN A 229 -7.29 5.03 0.28
N GLY A 230 -7.99 4.98 -0.86
CA GLY A 230 -7.99 6.04 -1.86
C GLY A 230 -8.45 7.40 -1.33
N VAL A 231 -9.52 7.40 -0.53
CA VAL A 231 -9.98 8.59 0.19
C VAL A 231 -8.92 9.05 1.21
N LEU A 232 -8.37 8.12 1.99
CA LEU A 232 -7.37 8.40 3.01
C LEU A 232 -6.13 9.09 2.42
N ILE A 233 -5.58 8.56 1.32
CA ILE A 233 -4.40 9.13 0.64
C ILE A 233 -4.72 10.37 -0.20
N THR A 234 -5.97 10.83 -0.19
CA THR A 234 -6.37 12.12 -0.77
C THR A 234 -6.46 13.20 0.32
N PHE A 235 -7.05 12.88 1.46
CA PHE A 235 -7.22 13.83 2.56
C PHE A 235 -5.96 14.00 3.41
N LEU A 236 -5.18 12.93 3.65
CA LEU A 236 -3.96 13.04 4.45
C LEU A 236 -2.92 13.99 3.83
N PRO A 237 -2.61 13.92 2.52
CA PRO A 237 -1.67 14.86 1.92
C PRO A 237 -2.18 16.30 2.00
N MET A 238 -3.48 16.52 1.78
CA MET A 238 -4.11 17.85 1.93
C MET A 238 -3.88 18.43 3.33
N LEU A 239 -4.07 17.63 4.38
CA LEU A 239 -3.83 18.04 5.77
C LEU A 239 -2.35 18.21 6.11
N LEU A 240 -1.45 17.51 5.42
CA LEU A 240 -0.01 17.57 5.61
C LEU A 240 0.64 18.80 4.95
N LEU A 241 0.07 19.29 3.85
CA LEU A 241 0.64 20.39 3.05
C LEU A 241 1.06 21.65 3.85
N PRO A 242 0.28 22.14 4.86
CA PRO A 242 0.72 23.28 5.66
C PRO A 242 2.04 23.04 6.41
N VAL A 243 2.26 21.81 6.89
CA VAL A 243 3.50 21.43 7.57
C VAL A 243 4.67 21.43 6.59
N LEU A 244 4.47 20.85 5.40
CA LEU A 244 5.51 20.78 4.37
C LEU A 244 5.83 22.16 3.77
N GLY A 245 4.83 23.02 3.59
CA GLY A 245 5.00 24.40 3.17
C GLY A 245 5.89 25.20 4.13
N ALA A 246 5.71 25.03 5.45
CA ALA A 246 6.57 25.65 6.45
C ALA A 246 8.03 25.15 6.42
N LEU A 247 8.26 23.95 5.86
CA LEU A 247 9.59 23.35 5.68
C LEU A 247 10.22 23.67 4.31
N GLY A 248 9.55 24.47 3.47
CA GLY A 248 10.04 24.84 2.13
C GLY A 248 9.59 23.90 1.00
N PHE A 249 8.72 22.92 1.28
CA PHE A 249 8.17 21.98 0.31
C PHE A 249 6.72 22.32 -0.06
N ALA A 250 6.46 23.59 -0.38
CA ALA A 250 5.13 24.04 -0.77
C ALA A 250 4.63 23.28 -2.01
N ASN A 251 3.34 22.93 -2.02
CA ASN A 251 2.66 22.20 -3.10
C ASN A 251 3.22 20.80 -3.44
N THR A 252 4.13 20.27 -2.61
CA THR A 252 4.68 18.91 -2.76
C THR A 252 4.35 18.12 -1.50
N THR A 253 3.92 16.88 -1.67
CA THR A 253 3.51 16.03 -0.54
C THR A 253 3.80 14.57 -0.81
N PHE A 254 3.82 13.78 0.26
CA PHE A 254 3.87 12.33 0.18
C PHE A 254 2.50 11.76 -0.12
N SER A 255 2.51 10.63 -0.84
CA SER A 255 1.30 9.90 -1.20
C SER A 255 0.94 8.79 -0.24
N ASP A 256 1.89 8.33 0.58
CA ASP A 256 1.66 7.20 1.46
C ASP A 256 1.05 7.65 2.79
N ALA A 257 0.08 6.87 3.27
CA ALA A 257 -0.71 7.23 4.44
C ALA A 257 0.14 7.45 5.70
N ASP A 258 1.23 6.70 5.87
CA ASP A 258 1.99 6.79 7.11
C ASP A 258 2.81 8.08 7.18
N PHE A 259 3.38 8.53 6.05
CA PHE A 259 4.02 9.84 5.97
C PHE A 259 3.02 10.97 6.23
N GLY A 260 1.80 10.83 5.71
CA GLY A 260 0.67 11.70 6.01
C GLY A 260 0.42 11.81 7.52
N VAL A 261 0.14 10.69 8.17
CA VAL A 261 -0.20 10.65 9.60
C VAL A 261 0.96 11.13 10.47
N LEU A 262 2.17 10.58 10.27
CA LEU A 262 3.33 10.93 11.07
C LEU A 262 3.74 12.38 10.87
N GLY A 263 3.71 12.88 9.63
CA GLY A 263 4.01 14.26 9.32
C GLY A 263 3.02 15.23 9.97
N ILE A 264 1.73 14.92 9.97
CA ILE A 264 0.71 15.72 10.64
C ILE A 264 0.90 15.70 12.15
N VAL A 265 1.13 14.53 12.75
CA VAL A 265 1.33 14.39 14.21
C VAL A 265 2.58 15.16 14.64
N LEU A 266 3.72 14.91 14.00
CA LEU A 266 4.99 15.57 14.36
C LEU A 266 4.96 17.07 14.05
N GLY A 267 4.34 17.48 12.93
CA GLY A 267 4.17 18.88 12.57
C GLY A 267 3.31 19.64 13.59
N ASN A 268 2.21 19.04 14.03
CA ASN A 268 1.38 19.62 15.10
C ASN A 268 2.11 19.63 16.44
N MET A 269 2.85 18.57 16.80
CA MET A 269 3.69 18.59 18.01
C MET A 269 4.70 19.73 17.96
N ALA A 270 5.37 19.95 16.83
CA ALA A 270 6.32 21.06 16.65
C ALA A 270 5.69 22.44 16.78
N ARG A 271 4.37 22.57 16.54
CA ARG A 271 3.63 23.81 16.72
C ARG A 271 3.32 24.13 18.18
N PHE A 272 3.10 23.10 19.00
CA PHE A 272 2.67 23.27 20.40
C PHE A 272 3.75 22.92 21.44
N MET A 273 4.81 22.23 21.04
CA MET A 273 5.87 21.74 21.93
C MET A 273 7.25 22.17 21.43
N ASN A 274 8.15 22.46 22.38
CA ASN A 274 9.55 22.71 22.08
C ASN A 274 10.27 21.41 21.64
N LYS A 275 11.32 21.56 20.83
CA LYS A 275 12.13 20.45 20.30
C LYS A 275 12.57 19.42 21.35
N GLU A 276 12.88 19.87 22.56
CA GLU A 276 13.34 19.02 23.66
C GLU A 276 12.22 18.15 24.22
N ALA A 277 11.00 18.70 24.35
CA ALA A 277 9.86 17.95 24.82
C ALA A 277 9.47 16.82 23.84
N ILE A 278 9.55 17.09 22.53
CA ILE A 278 9.33 16.08 21.49
C ILE A 278 10.41 14.99 21.57
N MET A 279 11.68 15.38 21.73
CA MET A 279 12.79 14.44 21.89
C MET A 279 12.58 13.53 23.12
N VAL A 280 12.26 14.12 24.27
CA VAL A 280 11.99 13.36 25.51
C VAL A 280 10.84 12.39 25.31
N ALA A 281 9.74 12.82 24.68
CA ALA A 281 8.61 11.93 24.41
C ALA A 281 9.01 10.71 23.55
N VAL A 282 9.75 10.92 22.46
CA VAL A 282 10.21 9.84 21.58
C VAL A 282 11.18 8.90 22.31
N VAL A 283 12.11 9.45 23.12
CA VAL A 283 13.05 8.66 23.91
C VAL A 283 12.33 7.84 24.98
N VAL A 284 11.33 8.41 25.66
CA VAL A 284 10.53 7.69 26.66
C VAL A 284 9.76 6.54 26.00
N ILE A 285 9.11 6.77 24.84
CA ILE A 285 8.43 5.71 24.09
C ILE A 285 9.41 4.60 23.73
N PHE A 286 10.59 4.95 23.21
CA PHE A 286 11.62 3.97 22.89
C PHE A 286 12.07 3.18 24.13
N ALA A 287 12.37 3.86 25.23
CA ALA A 287 12.80 3.22 26.48
C ALA A 287 11.73 2.29 27.04
N LEU A 288 10.45 2.68 26.97
CA LEU A 288 9.32 1.84 27.39
C LEU A 288 9.19 0.59 26.53
N LEU A 289 9.39 0.69 25.21
CA LEU A 289 9.36 -0.47 24.31
C LEU A 289 10.53 -1.42 24.55
N VAL A 290 11.73 -0.88 24.79
CA VAL A 290 12.90 -1.68 25.18
C VAL A 290 12.65 -2.37 26.52
N ALA A 291 12.14 -1.64 27.52
CA ALA A 291 11.78 -2.21 28.82
C ALA A 291 10.71 -3.30 28.68
N HIS A 292 9.67 -3.07 27.88
CA HIS A 292 8.64 -4.07 27.61
C HIS A 292 9.22 -5.34 26.97
N ASN A 293 10.14 -5.21 26.02
CA ASN A 293 10.81 -6.35 25.39
C ASN A 293 11.69 -7.13 26.40
N LEU A 294 12.45 -6.44 27.24
CA LEU A 294 13.31 -7.06 28.25
C LEU A 294 12.50 -7.74 29.37
N LEU A 295 11.41 -7.11 29.83
CA LEU A 295 10.56 -7.61 30.90
C LEU A 295 9.55 -8.66 30.42
N GLY A 296 9.11 -8.59 29.16
CA GLY A 296 8.12 -9.46 28.53
C GLY A 296 8.64 -10.85 28.16
N LYS A 297 9.97 -11.05 28.08
CA LYS A 297 10.62 -12.33 27.72
C LYS A 297 10.36 -13.52 28.68
N ARG A 298 9.50 -13.38 29.70
CA ARG A 298 9.19 -14.46 30.66
C ARG A 298 7.89 -15.24 30.41
N LYS A 299 7.06 -14.91 29.42
CA LYS A 299 5.80 -15.65 29.17
C LYS A 299 5.59 -15.94 27.68
N GLY A 300 5.97 -17.15 27.26
CA GLY A 300 5.43 -17.77 26.05
C GLY A 300 6.43 -17.94 24.91
N ALA A 301 7.32 -18.93 25.03
CA ALA A 301 7.78 -19.67 23.86
C ALA A 301 7.32 -21.13 24.07
N PRO A 302 6.32 -21.63 23.34
CA PRO A 302 6.15 -23.07 23.21
C PRO A 302 7.37 -23.59 22.47
N SER A 303 8.13 -24.46 23.12
CA SER A 303 9.14 -25.31 22.49
C SER A 303 8.50 -26.04 21.32
N GLY A 304 9.04 -25.82 20.11
CA GLY A 304 8.74 -26.65 18.96
C GLY A 304 9.30 -28.05 19.19
N ASP A 305 8.49 -28.91 19.80
CA ASP A 305 8.69 -30.36 19.83
C ASP A 305 7.38 -31.00 19.39
N GLY A 306 7.37 -31.60 18.20
CA GLY A 306 6.17 -32.26 17.71
C GLY A 306 6.06 -32.57 16.22
N VAL A 307 7.16 -32.74 15.48
CA VAL A 307 7.09 -33.52 14.22
C VAL A 307 7.36 -34.97 14.60
N LYS A 308 6.29 -35.72 14.88
CA LYS A 308 6.34 -37.19 14.83
C LYS A 308 6.25 -37.62 13.36
N LYS A 309 7.13 -38.57 13.03
CA LYS A 309 7.29 -39.32 11.78
C LYS A 309 6.00 -39.56 10.99
#